data_AF-A0A382HU69-F1
#
_entry.id   AF-A0A382HU69-F1
#
_cell.length_a   1.000
_cell.length_b   1.000
_cell.length_c   1.000
_cell.angle_alpha   90.00
_cell.angle_beta   90.00
_cell.angle_gamma   90.00
#
_symmetry.space_group_name_H-M   'P 1'
#
loop_
_entity.id
_entity.type
_entity.pdbx_description
1 polymer ?
#
loop_
_entity_poly.entity_id
_entity_poly.type
_entity_poly.pdbx_seq_one_letter_code
_entity_poly.pdbx_strand_id
1 'polypeptide(L)'
;AEDPSKNFLPSPGKITKLRIPEISKNIRLDIGVDEGDEITFYYDPMIAKIIAKEESREKSIEKMIDFLTEIKIEGIHTNQSFLLKVLQNEHFVNATYNTKFIENNLNLILQKKGSIGSLEINEEATKKLRQEKNNKTPQVVINKNEQKEPKIKIKNVPGKIYENPKFLPGGDKYMLIEFGNVMDLEINFKAQNLAQAIKNKKVKGVYETAPCFASMLVHYNPDEIKFNDLKNEVSSLIKSLGPTDEIEINSRVFSFPTVYLDKWTKECVDDYINKIAKKKPDPEFITELNNLEDTEQFVRVHSGTEYWVSSLGFWPGLPFMMPLDPRCLLTAPKYNPPRTWTPKGTVGMGGASTAIYPEALPGGYQIFGITPVPIWDTKKSFSVFENSICLFKPGDRVKFIPTDYEEFDLVANKIENKTFDYNSIIDHQKFSVKKYKAWLSELDKNKRF
;
A
#
# COMPACT_ATOMS: atom_id res chain seq x y z
N ALA A 1 15.22 -6.20 -10.57
CA ALA A 1 15.54 -4.97 -11.30
C ALA A 1 16.49 -4.13 -10.47
N GLU A 2 17.68 -4.64 -10.23
CA GLU A 2 18.70 -3.99 -9.39
C GLU A 2 20.04 -4.20 -10.08
N ASP A 3 20.98 -3.28 -9.87
CA ASP A 3 22.34 -3.35 -10.41
C ASP A 3 23.33 -3.71 -9.29
N PRO A 4 23.75 -4.99 -9.18
CA PRO A 4 24.73 -5.41 -8.17
C PRO A 4 26.05 -4.66 -8.27
N SER A 5 26.45 -4.18 -9.45
CA SER A 5 27.70 -3.43 -9.64
C SER A 5 27.65 -2.03 -9.03
N LYS A 6 26.45 -1.52 -8.75
CA LYS A 6 26.21 -0.22 -8.12
C LYS A 6 25.54 -0.41 -6.76
N ASN A 7 26.04 -1.33 -5.95
CA ASN A 7 25.52 -1.60 -4.60
C ASN A 7 24.01 -1.93 -4.60
N PHE A 8 23.57 -2.74 -5.56
CA PHE A 8 22.18 -3.17 -5.72
C PHE A 8 21.19 -2.01 -5.86
N LEU A 9 21.63 -0.89 -6.45
CA LEU A 9 20.74 0.23 -6.70
C LEU A 9 19.55 -0.21 -7.59
N PRO A 10 18.33 0.26 -7.29
CA PRO A 10 17.17 0.05 -8.14
C PRO A 10 17.44 0.41 -9.60
N SER A 11 17.01 -0.43 -10.52
CA SER A 11 17.08 -0.21 -11.97
C SER A 11 15.68 -0.22 -12.58
N PRO A 12 14.85 0.80 -12.31
CA PRO A 12 13.55 0.93 -12.95
C PRO A 12 13.71 1.19 -14.45
N GLY A 13 12.65 0.87 -15.19
CA GLY A 13 12.64 1.01 -16.64
C GLY A 13 11.69 0.01 -17.29
N LYS A 14 11.61 0.10 -18.62
CA LYS A 14 10.78 -0.77 -19.43
C LYS A 14 11.53 -2.07 -19.74
N ILE A 15 10.88 -3.22 -19.51
CA ILE A 15 11.36 -4.51 -19.97
C ILE A 15 11.16 -4.55 -21.48
N THR A 16 12.22 -4.34 -22.25
CA THR A 16 12.11 -4.31 -23.73
C THR A 16 12.07 -5.70 -24.33
N LYS A 17 12.53 -6.71 -23.59
CA LYS A 17 12.48 -8.11 -23.99
C LYS A 17 12.40 -9.03 -22.78
N LEU A 18 11.51 -10.02 -22.83
CA LEU A 18 11.44 -11.09 -21.83
C LEU A 18 11.28 -12.44 -22.52
N ARG A 19 12.35 -13.23 -22.57
CA ARG A 19 12.32 -14.61 -23.08
C ARG A 19 12.52 -15.59 -21.94
N ILE A 20 11.46 -16.31 -21.62
CA ILE A 20 11.46 -17.37 -20.61
C ILE A 20 11.82 -18.71 -21.30
N PRO A 21 12.80 -19.49 -20.78
CA PRO A 21 13.11 -20.83 -21.27
C PRO A 21 11.96 -21.81 -21.07
N GLU A 22 12.04 -23.00 -21.68
CA GLU A 22 11.04 -24.04 -21.44
C GLU A 22 11.04 -24.46 -19.95
N ILE A 23 9.88 -24.37 -19.30
CA ILE A 23 9.75 -24.68 -17.88
C ILE A 23 9.60 -26.20 -17.73
N SER A 24 10.68 -26.87 -17.35
CA SER A 24 10.62 -28.30 -17.00
C SER A 24 9.92 -28.52 -15.66
N LYS A 25 9.49 -29.77 -15.38
CA LYS A 25 8.84 -30.15 -14.11
C LYS A 25 9.64 -29.77 -12.85
N ASN A 26 10.94 -29.64 -12.97
CA ASN A 26 11.89 -29.35 -11.89
C ASN A 26 12.17 -27.85 -11.71
N ILE A 27 11.63 -27.00 -12.58
CA ILE A 27 11.68 -25.56 -12.45
C ILE A 27 10.27 -25.02 -12.15
N ARG A 28 10.19 -24.15 -11.16
CA ARG A 28 9.04 -23.27 -10.95
C ARG A 28 9.49 -21.83 -11.15
N LEU A 29 8.78 -21.11 -12.00
CA LEU A 29 8.95 -19.68 -12.22
C LEU A 29 7.69 -18.95 -11.77
N ASP A 30 7.83 -18.08 -10.79
CA ASP A 30 6.79 -17.11 -10.41
C ASP A 30 7.28 -15.73 -10.86
N ILE A 31 6.65 -15.15 -11.88
CA ILE A 31 7.03 -13.86 -12.46
C ILE A 31 5.76 -13.05 -12.72
N GLY A 32 5.71 -11.81 -12.23
CA GLY A 32 4.57 -10.91 -12.44
C GLY A 32 4.92 -9.70 -13.28
N VAL A 33 5.69 -9.92 -14.34
CA VAL A 33 5.98 -8.93 -15.37
C VAL A 33 6.00 -9.62 -16.74
N ASP A 34 5.53 -8.93 -17.77
CA ASP A 34 5.62 -9.33 -19.16
C ASP A 34 6.64 -8.50 -19.94
N GLU A 35 6.94 -8.93 -21.16
CA GLU A 35 7.62 -8.07 -22.13
C GLU A 35 6.79 -6.80 -22.38
N GLY A 36 7.43 -5.63 -22.28
CA GLY A 36 6.81 -4.32 -22.44
C GLY A 36 6.41 -3.64 -21.12
N ASP A 37 6.39 -4.35 -20.00
CA ASP A 37 6.05 -3.76 -18.70
C ASP A 37 7.11 -2.76 -18.21
N GLU A 38 6.67 -1.76 -17.45
CA GLU A 38 7.54 -0.76 -16.82
C GLU A 38 7.65 -1.00 -15.31
N ILE A 39 8.88 -1.22 -14.85
CA ILE A 39 9.22 -1.32 -13.44
C ILE A 39 9.46 0.10 -12.92
N THR A 40 8.63 0.54 -11.96
CA THR A 40 8.74 1.88 -11.36
C THR A 40 9.79 1.91 -10.25
N PHE A 41 10.06 3.08 -9.65
CA PHE A 41 10.90 3.17 -8.45
C PHE A 41 10.22 2.64 -7.16
N TYR A 42 8.91 2.36 -7.22
CA TYR A 42 8.08 1.98 -6.07
C TYR A 42 7.74 0.47 -6.09
N TYR A 43 8.71 -0.40 -6.39
CA TYR A 43 8.50 -1.85 -6.47
C TYR A 43 8.96 -2.55 -5.18
N ASP A 44 8.28 -3.64 -4.82
CA ASP A 44 8.82 -4.63 -3.90
C ASP A 44 10.00 -5.36 -4.58
N PRO A 45 11.14 -5.57 -3.91
CA PRO A 45 12.33 -6.16 -4.53
C PRO A 45 12.10 -7.46 -5.31
N MET A 46 11.10 -8.27 -4.92
CA MET A 46 10.85 -9.59 -5.52
C MET A 46 9.97 -9.53 -6.77
N ILE A 47 10.57 -9.25 -7.93
CA ILE A 47 9.87 -9.17 -9.24
C ILE A 47 9.67 -10.55 -9.91
N ALA A 48 10.64 -11.44 -9.74
CA ALA A 48 10.62 -12.79 -10.27
C ALA A 48 11.30 -13.75 -9.30
N LYS A 49 10.76 -14.95 -9.18
CA LYS A 49 11.27 -16.03 -8.34
C LYS A 49 11.41 -17.30 -9.17
N ILE A 50 12.59 -17.91 -9.07
CA ILE A 50 12.89 -19.18 -9.73
C ILE A 50 13.22 -20.19 -8.62
N ILE A 51 12.60 -21.36 -8.68
CA ILE A 51 12.85 -22.47 -7.76
C ILE A 51 13.24 -23.68 -8.60
N ALA A 52 14.44 -24.21 -8.37
CA ALA A 52 14.91 -25.46 -8.95
C ALA A 52 14.86 -26.56 -7.89
N LYS A 53 14.35 -27.74 -8.27
CA LYS A 53 14.27 -28.90 -7.38
C LYS A 53 14.81 -30.14 -8.10
N GLU A 54 15.87 -30.72 -7.57
CA GLU A 54 16.41 -32.01 -8.00
C GLU A 54 16.66 -32.93 -6.81
N GLU A 55 17.13 -34.14 -7.06
CA GLU A 55 17.46 -35.15 -6.04
C GLU A 55 18.67 -34.79 -5.17
N SER A 56 19.55 -33.88 -5.63
CA SER A 56 20.71 -33.40 -4.90
C SER A 56 20.86 -31.88 -4.99
N ARG A 57 21.68 -31.33 -4.09
CA ARG A 57 22.01 -29.90 -4.06
C ARG A 57 22.74 -29.49 -5.35
N GLU A 58 23.72 -30.29 -5.76
CA GLU A 58 24.56 -30.06 -6.93
C GLU A 58 23.70 -29.99 -8.18
N LYS A 59 22.82 -30.99 -8.38
CA LYS A 59 21.89 -31.01 -9.52
C LYS A 59 20.91 -29.85 -9.49
N SER A 60 20.45 -29.44 -8.30
CA SER A 60 19.56 -28.27 -8.17
C SER A 60 20.28 -26.96 -8.54
N ILE A 61 21.57 -26.84 -8.18
CA ILE A 61 22.43 -25.70 -8.54
C ILE A 61 22.66 -25.68 -10.05
N GLU A 62 23.05 -26.80 -10.66
CA GLU A 62 23.24 -26.95 -12.11
C GLU A 62 21.98 -26.54 -12.86
N LYS A 63 20.82 -27.08 -12.44
CA LYS A 63 19.53 -26.77 -13.06
C LYS A 63 19.15 -25.29 -12.97
N MET A 64 19.47 -24.64 -11.83
CA MET A 64 19.26 -23.20 -11.65
C MET A 64 20.20 -22.38 -12.55
N ILE A 65 21.47 -22.79 -12.68
CA ILE A 65 22.46 -22.13 -13.55
C ILE A 65 22.01 -22.22 -15.01
N ASP A 66 21.57 -23.39 -15.47
CA ASP A 66 21.08 -23.58 -16.85
C ASP A 66 19.91 -22.62 -17.13
N PHE A 67 18.90 -22.62 -16.26
CA PHE A 67 17.73 -21.76 -16.42
C PHE A 67 18.09 -20.26 -16.39
N LEU A 68 18.96 -19.84 -15.46
CA LEU A 68 19.45 -18.47 -15.37
C LEU A 68 20.34 -18.07 -16.55
N THR A 69 20.97 -19.02 -17.25
CA THR A 69 21.79 -18.74 -18.43
C THR A 69 20.92 -18.54 -19.67
N GLU A 70 19.81 -19.28 -19.75
CA GLU A 70 18.89 -19.23 -20.89
C GLU A 70 17.89 -18.07 -20.83
N ILE A 71 17.46 -17.65 -19.62
CA ILE A 71 16.50 -16.56 -19.47
C ILE A 71 17.09 -15.23 -19.96
N LYS A 72 16.33 -14.50 -20.78
CA LYS A 72 16.74 -13.20 -21.32
C LYS A 72 15.81 -12.09 -20.86
N ILE A 73 16.39 -11.08 -20.22
CA ILE A 73 15.71 -9.87 -19.77
C ILE A 73 16.52 -8.68 -20.28
N GLU A 74 15.90 -7.82 -21.08
CA GLU A 74 16.54 -6.62 -21.65
C GLU A 74 15.75 -5.36 -21.26
N GLY A 75 16.39 -4.18 -21.34
CA GLY A 75 15.79 -2.87 -21.05
C GLY A 75 15.95 -2.38 -19.60
N ILE A 76 16.35 -3.27 -18.68
CA ILE A 76 16.68 -2.97 -17.28
C ILE A 76 17.92 -3.73 -16.84
N HIS A 77 18.58 -3.28 -15.78
CA HIS A 77 19.59 -4.09 -15.09
C HIS A 77 18.93 -5.11 -14.14
N THR A 78 19.53 -6.30 -14.07
CA THR A 78 19.07 -7.40 -13.23
C THR A 78 20.22 -7.95 -12.38
N ASN A 79 19.88 -8.64 -11.30
CA ASN A 79 20.84 -9.36 -10.48
C ASN A 79 21.20 -10.75 -11.03
N GLN A 80 20.78 -11.10 -12.26
CA GLN A 80 21.00 -12.40 -12.88
C GLN A 80 22.47 -12.82 -12.87
N SER A 81 23.38 -11.93 -13.27
CA SER A 81 24.82 -12.23 -13.28
C SER A 81 25.40 -12.42 -11.88
N PHE A 82 24.85 -11.73 -10.88
CA PHE A 82 25.23 -11.90 -9.49
C PHE A 82 24.77 -13.27 -8.96
N LEU A 83 23.52 -13.66 -9.24
CA LEU A 83 22.98 -14.97 -8.86
C LEU A 83 23.77 -16.13 -9.48
N LEU A 84 24.12 -16.04 -10.77
CA LEU A 84 24.97 -17.03 -11.45
C LEU A 84 26.31 -17.21 -10.73
N LYS A 85 26.97 -16.12 -10.36
CA LYS A 85 28.27 -16.18 -9.66
C LYS A 85 28.16 -16.69 -8.23
N VAL A 86 27.05 -16.43 -7.54
CA VAL A 86 26.77 -17.05 -6.22
C VAL A 86 26.63 -18.56 -6.38
N LEU A 87 25.84 -19.02 -7.35
CA LEU A 87 25.61 -20.45 -7.60
C LEU A 87 26.89 -21.19 -8.04
N GLN A 88 27.81 -20.49 -8.70
CA GLN A 88 29.11 -21.02 -9.13
C GLN A 88 30.22 -20.92 -8.07
N ASN A 89 29.97 -20.27 -6.92
CA ASN A 89 30.97 -20.11 -5.89
C ASN A 89 31.17 -21.41 -5.10
N GLU A 90 32.41 -21.86 -4.94
CA GLU A 90 32.73 -23.13 -4.26
C GLU A 90 32.21 -23.21 -2.83
N HIS A 91 32.24 -22.10 -2.07
CA HIS A 91 31.70 -22.08 -0.71
C HIS A 91 30.19 -22.28 -0.73
N PHE A 92 29.49 -21.68 -1.70
CA PHE A 92 28.05 -21.88 -1.88
C PHE A 92 27.73 -23.33 -2.28
N VAL A 93 28.44 -23.88 -3.27
CA VAL A 93 28.26 -25.26 -3.74
C VAL A 93 28.44 -26.24 -2.58
N ASN A 94 29.53 -26.11 -1.82
CA ASN A 94 29.89 -27.00 -0.72
C ASN A 94 29.18 -26.70 0.62
N ALA A 95 28.21 -25.78 0.63
CA ALA A 95 27.47 -25.38 1.84
C ALA A 95 28.36 -24.87 3.00
N THR A 96 29.49 -24.22 2.69
CA THR A 96 30.45 -23.68 3.68
C THR A 96 30.31 -22.17 3.81
N TYR A 97 29.19 -21.70 4.36
CA TYR A 97 28.89 -20.28 4.49
C TYR A 97 28.08 -19.93 5.74
N ASN A 98 28.03 -18.64 6.06
CA ASN A 98 27.23 -18.08 7.16
C ASN A 98 26.38 -16.90 6.66
N THR A 99 25.69 -16.21 7.57
CA THR A 99 24.83 -15.06 7.24
C THR A 99 25.58 -13.86 6.64
N LYS A 100 26.92 -13.84 6.68
CA LYS A 100 27.80 -12.84 6.06
C LYS A 100 28.41 -13.30 4.74
N PHE A 101 27.92 -14.39 4.14
CA PHE A 101 28.46 -14.93 2.88
C PHE A 101 28.66 -13.88 1.80
N ILE A 102 27.62 -13.07 1.52
CA ILE A 102 27.68 -12.04 0.47
C ILE A 102 28.72 -10.98 0.82
N GLU A 103 28.71 -10.46 2.05
CA GLU A 103 29.69 -9.46 2.53
C GLU A 103 31.13 -9.97 2.37
N ASN A 104 31.37 -11.23 2.73
CA ASN A 104 32.68 -11.86 2.69
C ASN A 104 33.17 -12.16 1.27
N ASN A 105 32.25 -12.31 0.30
CA ASN A 105 32.55 -12.73 -1.06
C ASN A 105 32.22 -11.66 -2.12
N LEU A 106 31.78 -10.46 -1.71
CA LEU A 106 31.23 -9.45 -2.61
C LEU A 106 32.21 -9.08 -3.73
N ASN A 107 33.49 -8.92 -3.40
CA ASN A 107 34.53 -8.60 -4.39
C ASN A 107 34.71 -9.72 -5.43
N LEU A 108 34.68 -10.98 -5.00
CA LEU A 108 34.79 -12.14 -5.90
C LEU A 108 33.54 -12.27 -6.78
N ILE A 109 32.37 -11.98 -6.21
CA ILE A 109 31.09 -12.03 -6.94
C ILE A 109 30.94 -10.83 -7.89
N LEU A 110 31.49 -9.65 -7.59
CA LEU A 110 31.34 -8.47 -8.45
C LEU A 110 32.47 -8.31 -9.48
N GLN A 111 33.62 -8.97 -9.32
CA GLN A 111 34.75 -8.86 -10.26
C GLN A 111 34.32 -9.16 -11.71
N LYS A 112 34.57 -8.20 -12.61
CA LYS A 112 34.56 -8.40 -14.07
C LYS A 112 35.83 -9.16 -14.45
N LYS A 113 35.72 -10.12 -15.38
CA LYS A 113 36.90 -10.64 -16.08
C LYS A 113 37.58 -9.48 -16.81
N GLY A 114 38.77 -9.08 -16.33
CA GLY A 114 39.72 -8.24 -17.06
C GLY A 114 40.18 -6.98 -16.34
N SER A 115 41.27 -7.09 -15.57
CA SER A 115 42.57 -6.43 -15.83
C SER A 115 43.44 -6.47 -14.57
N ILE A 116 44.49 -7.28 -14.61
CA ILE A 116 45.61 -7.25 -13.66
C ILE A 116 46.43 -5.99 -13.93
N GLY A 117 46.78 -5.29 -12.87
CA GLY A 117 47.70 -4.15 -12.85
C GLY A 117 47.93 -3.74 -11.41
N SER A 118 48.88 -4.41 -10.76
CA SER A 118 49.37 -4.13 -9.41
C SER A 118 49.76 -2.66 -9.22
N LEU A 119 49.33 -2.04 -8.13
CA LEU A 119 49.95 -0.83 -7.58
C LEU A 119 50.48 -1.16 -6.18
N GLU A 120 51.79 -1.05 -6.02
CA GLU A 120 52.48 -1.19 -4.74
C GLU A 120 51.97 -0.16 -3.73
N ILE A 121 51.65 -0.63 -2.53
CA ILE A 121 51.21 0.22 -1.43
C ILE A 121 52.46 0.82 -0.77
N ASN A 122 52.62 2.14 -0.86
CA ASN A 122 53.64 2.86 -0.11
C ASN A 122 53.24 2.92 1.38
N GLU A 123 53.90 2.09 2.20
CA GLU A 123 53.62 1.96 3.64
C GLU A 123 53.91 3.25 4.45
N GLU A 124 54.81 4.12 3.98
CA GLU A 124 55.14 5.39 4.65
C GLU A 124 54.01 6.43 4.53
N ALA A 125 53.36 6.50 3.37
CA ALA A 125 52.20 7.39 3.18
C ALA A 125 51.02 7.00 4.08
N THR A 126 50.85 5.69 4.29
CA THR A 126 49.76 5.13 5.11
C THR A 126 49.98 5.36 6.61
N LYS A 127 51.25 5.40 7.06
CA LYS A 127 51.60 5.74 8.46
C LYS A 127 51.40 7.22 8.79
N LYS A 128 51.74 8.15 7.87
CA LYS A 128 51.52 9.60 8.07
C LYS A 128 50.02 9.95 8.20
N LEU A 129 49.17 9.35 7.36
CA LEU A 129 47.71 9.55 7.41
C LEU A 129 47.06 9.02 8.72
N ARG A 130 47.67 8.04 9.39
CA ARG A 130 47.19 7.52 10.67
C ARG A 130 47.63 8.35 11.88
N GLN A 131 48.77 9.04 11.81
CA GLN A 131 49.23 9.91 12.91
C GLN A 131 48.49 11.26 12.94
N GLU A 132 48.09 11.81 11.79
CA GLU A 132 47.33 13.07 11.73
C GLU A 132 45.89 12.95 12.29
N LYS A 133 45.34 11.72 12.37
CA LYS A 133 43.97 11.47 12.83
C LYS A 133 43.79 11.42 14.36
N ASN A 134 44.88 11.31 15.14
CA ASN A 134 44.81 11.12 16.59
C ASN A 134 44.85 12.41 17.44
N ASN A 135 44.99 13.59 16.82
CA ASN A 135 45.10 14.87 17.56
C ASN A 135 43.90 15.82 17.41
N LYS A 136 42.70 15.33 17.09
CA LYS A 136 41.48 16.16 17.14
C LYS A 136 40.34 15.46 17.88
N THR A 137 40.12 15.87 19.11
CA THR A 137 38.90 15.60 19.90
C THR A 137 37.68 16.09 19.10
N PRO A 138 36.57 15.33 18.97
CA PRO A 138 35.41 15.78 18.22
C PRO A 138 34.67 16.85 19.02
N GLN A 139 34.81 18.12 18.63
CA GLN A 139 33.85 19.15 18.97
C GLN A 139 32.65 19.02 18.02
N VAL A 140 31.46 18.86 18.59
CA VAL A 140 30.19 18.99 17.87
C VAL A 140 30.03 20.45 17.46
N VAL A 141 30.43 20.78 16.24
CA VAL A 141 30.12 22.06 15.61
C VAL A 141 28.69 21.96 15.08
N ILE A 142 27.75 22.57 15.80
CA ILE A 142 26.40 22.82 15.29
C ILE A 142 26.54 23.87 14.17
N ASN A 143 26.59 23.39 12.92
CA ASN A 143 26.52 24.26 11.76
C ASN A 143 25.11 24.85 11.68
N LYS A 144 24.96 26.13 12.03
CA LYS A 144 23.77 26.96 11.73
C LYS A 144 23.72 27.32 10.24
N ASN A 145 23.77 26.32 9.37
CA ASN A 145 23.37 26.50 7.99
C ASN A 145 22.01 25.83 7.84
N GLU A 146 20.98 26.65 7.65
CA GLU A 146 19.67 26.25 7.19
C GLU A 146 19.84 25.36 5.94
N GLN A 147 19.86 24.04 6.15
CA GLN A 147 19.62 23.11 5.08
C GLN A 147 18.15 23.29 4.70
N LYS A 148 17.91 24.15 3.70
CA LYS A 148 16.69 24.07 2.92
C LYS A 148 16.56 22.61 2.48
N GLU A 149 15.60 21.90 3.05
CA GLU A 149 15.21 20.58 2.58
C GLU A 149 15.12 20.65 1.05
N PRO A 150 15.73 19.71 0.32
CA PRO A 150 15.61 19.72 -1.12
C PRO A 150 14.12 19.66 -1.43
N LYS A 151 13.57 20.72 -2.02
CA LYS A 151 12.20 20.73 -2.54
C LYS A 151 12.13 19.60 -3.55
N ILE A 152 11.69 18.42 -3.11
CA ILE A 152 11.38 17.31 -3.98
C ILE A 152 10.30 17.85 -4.90
N LYS A 153 10.65 18.12 -6.16
CA LYS A 153 9.65 18.38 -7.19
C LYS A 153 8.86 17.09 -7.35
N ILE A 154 7.77 16.96 -6.61
CA ILE A 154 6.80 15.90 -6.79
C ILE A 154 6.25 16.13 -8.19
N LYS A 155 6.68 15.30 -9.15
CA LYS A 155 6.04 15.27 -10.47
C LYS A 155 4.61 14.84 -10.22
N ASN A 156 3.67 15.72 -10.52
CA ASN A 156 2.25 15.41 -10.47
C ASN A 156 1.98 14.45 -11.64
N VAL A 157 2.09 13.14 -11.41
CA VAL A 157 1.75 12.12 -12.41
C VAL A 157 0.23 11.97 -12.34
N PRO A 158 -0.52 12.32 -13.40
CA PRO A 158 -1.96 12.14 -13.39
C PRO A 158 -2.31 10.67 -13.17
N GLY A 159 -3.20 10.40 -12.23
CA GLY A 159 -3.77 9.07 -12.06
C GLY A 159 -4.54 8.66 -13.31
N LYS A 160 -4.49 7.38 -13.68
CA LYS A 160 -5.20 6.78 -14.80
C LYS A 160 -5.74 5.41 -14.43
N ILE A 161 -6.86 5.07 -15.05
CA ILE A 161 -7.33 3.69 -15.13
C ILE A 161 -6.47 2.97 -16.16
N TYR A 162 -6.02 1.76 -15.85
CA TYR A 162 -5.24 0.97 -16.80
C TYR A 162 -6.19 0.27 -17.79
N GLU A 163 -5.82 0.29 -19.07
CA GLU A 163 -6.53 -0.45 -20.12
C GLU A 163 -6.52 -1.95 -19.80
N ASN A 164 -5.35 -2.47 -19.42
CA ASN A 164 -5.17 -3.83 -18.94
C ASN A 164 -4.68 -3.79 -17.48
N PRO A 165 -5.27 -4.58 -16.57
CA PRO A 165 -4.79 -4.68 -15.20
C PRO A 165 -3.35 -5.18 -15.15
N LYS A 166 -2.57 -4.66 -14.20
CA LYS A 166 -1.23 -5.16 -13.91
C LYS A 166 -1.32 -6.27 -12.89
N PHE A 167 -0.58 -7.35 -13.12
CA PHE A 167 -0.52 -8.51 -12.22
C PHE A 167 0.88 -8.62 -11.65
N LEU A 168 1.03 -8.26 -10.39
CA LEU A 168 2.32 -8.17 -9.69
C LEU A 168 2.43 -9.29 -8.65
N PRO A 169 3.64 -9.80 -8.38
CA PRO A 169 3.85 -10.71 -7.26
C PRO A 169 3.71 -9.95 -5.93
N GLY A 170 3.09 -10.56 -4.93
CA GLY A 170 2.97 -10.06 -3.56
C GLY A 170 3.65 -10.99 -2.56
N GLY A 171 4.90 -11.39 -2.85
CA GLY A 171 5.54 -12.51 -2.17
C GLY A 171 5.03 -13.88 -2.66
N ASP A 172 5.35 -14.94 -1.92
CA ASP A 172 5.24 -16.33 -2.40
C ASP A 172 3.81 -16.84 -2.62
N LYS A 173 2.83 -16.25 -1.93
CA LYS A 173 1.45 -16.73 -1.87
C LYS A 173 0.43 -15.67 -2.29
N TYR A 174 0.88 -14.54 -2.84
CA TYR A 174 -0.03 -13.47 -3.21
C TYR A 174 0.23 -12.93 -4.60
N MET A 175 -0.85 -12.54 -5.25
CA MET A 175 -0.86 -11.79 -6.49
C MET A 175 -1.56 -10.46 -6.22
N LEU A 176 -0.88 -9.35 -6.47
CA LEU A 176 -1.46 -8.03 -6.45
C LEU A 176 -1.96 -7.69 -7.85
N ILE A 177 -3.23 -7.36 -7.97
CA ILE A 177 -3.85 -6.90 -9.21
C ILE A 177 -4.08 -5.41 -9.08
N GLU A 178 -3.47 -4.61 -9.94
CA GLU A 178 -3.72 -3.16 -10.03
C GLU A 178 -4.57 -2.85 -11.26
N PHE A 179 -5.69 -2.17 -11.06
CA PHE A 179 -6.57 -1.74 -12.14
C PHE A 179 -6.31 -0.28 -12.56
N GLY A 180 -5.60 0.48 -11.74
CA GLY A 180 -5.26 1.88 -11.98
C GLY A 180 -4.52 2.49 -10.80
N ASN A 181 -4.09 3.74 -10.93
CA ASN A 181 -3.46 4.53 -9.87
C ASN A 181 -4.29 5.77 -9.50
N VAL A 182 -5.61 5.67 -9.61
CA VAL A 182 -6.59 6.72 -9.28
C VAL A 182 -7.66 6.15 -8.34
N MET A 183 -8.14 6.97 -7.43
CA MET A 183 -9.30 6.62 -6.59
C MET A 183 -10.56 6.82 -7.41
N ASP A 184 -11.16 5.72 -7.85
CA ASP A 184 -12.31 5.72 -8.75
C ASP A 184 -13.33 4.65 -8.33
N LEU A 185 -14.60 5.02 -8.37
CA LEU A 185 -15.70 4.17 -7.90
C LEU A 185 -15.91 2.94 -8.81
N GLU A 186 -15.78 3.09 -10.12
CA GLU A 186 -15.95 1.99 -11.06
C GLU A 186 -14.84 0.96 -10.92
N ILE A 187 -13.61 1.42 -10.68
CA ILE A 187 -12.51 0.50 -10.37
C ILE A 187 -12.83 -0.29 -9.11
N ASN A 188 -13.34 0.36 -8.06
CA ASN A 188 -13.72 -0.35 -6.84
C ASN A 188 -14.81 -1.40 -7.11
N PHE A 189 -15.84 -1.07 -7.90
CA PHE A 189 -16.85 -2.05 -8.33
C PHE A 189 -16.26 -3.22 -9.12
N LYS A 190 -15.35 -2.93 -10.06
CA LYS A 190 -14.65 -3.98 -10.83
C LYS A 190 -13.88 -4.92 -9.91
N ALA A 191 -13.14 -4.39 -8.94
CA ALA A 191 -12.38 -5.19 -7.98
C ALA A 191 -13.30 -6.05 -7.10
N GLN A 192 -14.40 -5.48 -6.59
CA GLN A 192 -15.39 -6.21 -5.78
C GLN A 192 -16.11 -7.30 -6.57
N ASN A 193 -16.54 -7.01 -7.80
CA ASN A 193 -17.19 -7.99 -8.67
C ASN A 193 -16.24 -9.12 -9.07
N LEU A 194 -14.96 -8.81 -9.31
CA LEU A 194 -13.96 -9.83 -9.59
C LEU A 194 -13.75 -10.75 -8.39
N ALA A 195 -13.63 -10.22 -7.17
CA ALA A 195 -13.58 -11.01 -5.94
C ALA A 195 -14.79 -11.95 -5.80
N GLN A 196 -15.99 -11.44 -6.05
CA GLN A 196 -17.21 -12.25 -6.02
C GLN A 196 -17.23 -13.32 -7.13
N ALA A 197 -16.75 -13.01 -8.33
CA ALA A 197 -16.66 -13.96 -9.44
C ALA A 197 -15.65 -15.08 -9.15
N ILE A 198 -14.46 -14.75 -8.61
CA ILE A 198 -13.45 -15.72 -8.17
C ILE A 198 -14.05 -16.66 -7.12
N LYS A 199 -14.75 -16.10 -6.12
CA LYS A 199 -15.42 -16.87 -5.05
C LYS A 199 -16.52 -17.78 -5.61
N ASN A 200 -17.38 -17.27 -6.50
CA ASN A 200 -18.49 -18.02 -7.09
C ASN A 200 -18.01 -19.16 -7.99
N LYS A 201 -16.96 -18.92 -8.79
CA LYS A 201 -16.34 -19.95 -9.63
C LYS A 201 -15.53 -20.97 -8.82
N LYS A 202 -15.23 -20.67 -7.54
CA LYS A 202 -14.36 -21.48 -6.67
C LYS A 202 -13.03 -21.76 -7.36
N VAL A 203 -12.38 -20.69 -7.83
CA VAL A 203 -11.10 -20.80 -8.55
C VAL A 203 -10.12 -21.63 -7.72
N LYS A 204 -9.65 -22.72 -8.30
CA LYS A 204 -8.79 -23.69 -7.63
C LYS A 204 -7.51 -23.02 -7.13
N GLY A 205 -7.10 -23.34 -5.90
CA GLY A 205 -5.91 -22.80 -5.28
C GLY A 205 -6.04 -21.36 -4.78
N VAL A 206 -7.17 -20.67 -4.92
CA VAL A 206 -7.37 -19.33 -4.33
C VAL A 206 -8.03 -19.46 -2.95
N TYR A 207 -7.41 -18.86 -1.94
CA TYR A 207 -7.89 -18.88 -0.54
C TYR A 207 -8.77 -17.69 -0.22
N GLU A 208 -8.33 -16.48 -0.56
CA GLU A 208 -9.05 -15.25 -0.28
C GLU A 208 -8.67 -14.15 -1.27
N THR A 209 -9.55 -13.16 -1.37
CA THR A 209 -9.36 -11.94 -2.15
C THR A 209 -9.64 -10.74 -1.27
N ALA A 210 -8.78 -9.73 -1.32
CA ALA A 210 -8.92 -8.48 -0.58
C ALA A 210 -8.91 -7.29 -1.56
N PRO A 211 -10.08 -6.91 -2.12
CA PRO A 211 -10.23 -5.69 -2.90
C PRO A 211 -10.00 -4.45 -2.03
N CYS A 212 -9.29 -3.45 -2.57
CA CYS A 212 -9.05 -2.17 -1.90
C CYS A 212 -8.86 -1.06 -2.93
N PHE A 213 -9.80 -0.10 -2.98
CA PHE A 213 -9.80 0.99 -3.96
C PHE A 213 -9.54 0.51 -5.40
N ALA A 214 -8.32 0.78 -5.91
CA ALA A 214 -7.90 0.54 -7.28
C ALA A 214 -7.11 -0.77 -7.49
N SER A 215 -7.02 -1.61 -6.46
CA SER A 215 -6.31 -2.87 -6.51
C SER A 215 -7.04 -3.99 -5.77
N MET A 216 -6.55 -5.21 -5.94
CA MET A 216 -7.02 -6.38 -5.20
C MET A 216 -5.83 -7.30 -4.93
N LEU A 217 -5.69 -7.74 -3.68
CA LEU A 217 -4.75 -8.81 -3.33
C LEU A 217 -5.47 -10.15 -3.46
N VAL A 218 -4.82 -11.14 -4.07
CA VAL A 218 -5.30 -12.52 -4.18
C VAL A 218 -4.32 -13.42 -3.44
N HIS A 219 -4.78 -14.06 -2.37
CA HIS A 219 -4.02 -15.08 -1.65
C HIS A 219 -4.27 -16.44 -2.29
N TYR A 220 -3.22 -17.11 -2.75
CA TYR A 220 -3.33 -18.38 -3.44
C TYR A 220 -2.26 -19.40 -3.00
N ASN A 221 -2.54 -20.67 -3.26
CA ASN A 221 -1.61 -21.77 -3.10
C ASN A 221 -0.86 -22.01 -4.41
N PRO A 222 0.42 -21.67 -4.48
CA PRO A 222 1.17 -21.81 -5.71
C PRO A 222 1.53 -23.27 -6.06
N ASP A 223 1.28 -24.22 -5.16
CA ASP A 223 1.39 -25.65 -5.46
C ASP A 223 0.13 -26.18 -6.18
N GLU A 224 -0.99 -25.48 -6.10
CA GLU A 224 -2.25 -25.82 -6.78
C GLU A 224 -2.47 -25.05 -8.08
N ILE A 225 -2.03 -23.78 -8.15
CA ILE A 225 -2.14 -22.93 -9.34
C ILE A 225 -0.91 -22.03 -9.45
N LYS A 226 -0.20 -22.03 -10.59
CA LYS A 226 0.97 -21.15 -10.78
C LYS A 226 0.54 -19.71 -11.03
N PHE A 227 1.45 -18.77 -10.78
CA PHE A 227 1.15 -17.34 -10.95
C PHE A 227 0.57 -17.02 -12.34
N ASN A 228 1.18 -17.51 -13.42
CA ASN A 228 0.70 -17.23 -14.78
C ASN A 228 -0.64 -17.91 -15.09
N ASP A 229 -0.89 -19.10 -14.54
CA ASP A 229 -2.18 -19.77 -14.68
C ASP A 229 -3.29 -19.00 -13.96
N LEU A 230 -3.01 -18.52 -12.75
CA LEU A 230 -3.91 -17.66 -11.99
C LEU A 230 -4.17 -16.34 -12.73
N LYS A 231 -3.13 -15.72 -13.29
CA LYS A 231 -3.24 -14.50 -14.09
C LYS A 231 -4.16 -14.72 -15.29
N ASN A 232 -4.02 -15.84 -16.00
CA ASN A 232 -4.87 -16.19 -17.15
C ASN A 232 -6.33 -16.40 -16.74
N GLU A 233 -6.55 -17.16 -15.67
CA GLU A 233 -7.89 -17.44 -15.13
C GLU A 233 -8.60 -16.16 -14.68
N VAL A 234 -7.90 -15.30 -13.94
CA VAL A 234 -8.43 -14.02 -13.48
C VAL A 234 -8.63 -13.04 -14.65
N SER A 235 -7.74 -13.02 -15.64
CA SER A 235 -7.91 -12.22 -16.86
C SER A 235 -9.15 -12.64 -17.65
N SER A 236 -9.43 -13.94 -17.71
CA SER A 236 -10.65 -14.47 -18.32
C SER A 236 -11.91 -14.02 -17.57
N LEU A 237 -11.88 -14.10 -16.23
CA LEU A 237 -12.96 -13.59 -15.38
C LEU A 237 -13.21 -12.10 -15.60
N ILE A 238 -12.16 -11.27 -15.66
CA ILE A 238 -12.28 -9.84 -15.91
C ILE A 238 -12.99 -9.56 -17.23
N LYS A 239 -12.68 -10.30 -18.30
CA LYS A 239 -13.33 -10.15 -19.61
C LYS A 239 -14.80 -10.57 -19.60
N SER A 240 -15.19 -11.45 -18.69
CA SER A 240 -16.58 -11.91 -18.53
C SER A 240 -17.44 -10.99 -17.65
N LEU A 241 -16.83 -10.01 -16.97
CA LEU A 241 -17.58 -9.05 -16.18
C LEU A 241 -18.39 -8.13 -17.10
N GLY A 242 -19.68 -7.99 -16.79
CA GLY A 242 -20.57 -7.06 -17.48
C GLY A 242 -20.23 -5.59 -17.18
N PRO A 243 -20.90 -4.65 -17.87
CA PRO A 243 -20.72 -3.23 -17.64
C PRO A 243 -21.07 -2.83 -16.20
N THR A 244 -20.30 -1.90 -15.64
CA THR A 244 -20.50 -1.37 -14.28
C THR A 244 -21.70 -0.44 -14.17
N ASP A 245 -22.17 0.12 -15.29
CA ASP A 245 -23.24 1.12 -15.34
C ASP A 245 -24.59 0.61 -14.87
N GLU A 246 -24.86 -0.68 -15.05
CA GLU A 246 -26.13 -1.31 -14.69
C GLU A 246 -26.16 -1.79 -13.23
N ILE A 247 -25.09 -1.56 -12.47
CA ILE A 247 -25.00 -1.98 -11.08
C ILE A 247 -25.95 -1.14 -10.23
N GLU A 248 -26.88 -1.83 -9.59
CA GLU A 248 -27.65 -1.34 -8.46
C GLU A 248 -27.40 -2.21 -7.23
N ILE A 249 -27.07 -1.59 -6.11
CA ILE A 249 -26.84 -2.32 -4.84
C ILE A 249 -27.62 -1.70 -3.69
N ASN A 250 -28.07 -2.57 -2.78
CA ASN A 250 -28.61 -2.11 -1.50
C ASN A 250 -27.44 -1.66 -0.61
N SER A 251 -27.40 -0.38 -0.31
CA SER A 251 -26.35 0.30 0.44
C SER A 251 -26.94 0.86 1.74
N ARG A 252 -26.30 0.53 2.86
CA ARG A 252 -26.63 1.15 4.15
C ARG A 252 -25.93 2.50 4.23
N VAL A 253 -26.66 3.53 4.61
CA VAL A 253 -26.12 4.87 4.84
C VAL A 253 -26.09 5.11 6.34
N PHE A 254 -24.90 5.29 6.89
CA PHE A 254 -24.70 5.53 8.31
C PHE A 254 -24.46 7.02 8.58
N SER A 255 -25.25 7.62 9.47
CA SER A 255 -25.09 9.01 9.89
C SER A 255 -24.37 9.09 11.25
N PHE A 256 -23.05 9.28 11.24
CA PHE A 256 -22.22 9.25 12.43
C PHE A 256 -22.11 10.64 13.10
N PRO A 257 -22.54 10.80 14.37
CA PRO A 257 -22.29 12.03 15.12
C PRO A 257 -20.78 12.16 15.36
N THR A 258 -20.22 13.31 14.98
CA THR A 258 -18.77 13.54 14.97
C THR A 258 -18.45 14.91 15.53
N VAL A 259 -17.69 14.96 16.62
CA VAL A 259 -17.12 16.22 17.11
C VAL A 259 -15.87 16.48 16.29
N TYR A 260 -15.88 17.54 15.50
CA TYR A 260 -14.70 17.98 14.75
C TYR A 260 -13.84 18.90 15.61
N LEU A 261 -12.54 18.97 15.27
CA LEU A 261 -11.57 19.82 15.96
C LEU A 261 -11.55 19.56 17.47
N ASP A 262 -11.73 18.28 17.84
CA ASP A 262 -11.95 17.88 19.22
C ASP A 262 -10.66 17.91 20.05
N LYS A 263 -10.84 17.95 21.37
CA LYS A 263 -9.73 18.03 22.33
C LYS A 263 -8.83 16.78 22.35
N TRP A 264 -9.36 15.59 22.06
CA TRP A 264 -8.61 14.33 22.17
C TRP A 264 -7.71 14.09 20.96
N THR A 265 -8.20 14.37 19.75
CA THR A 265 -7.35 14.34 18.56
C THR A 265 -6.30 15.43 18.63
N LYS A 266 -6.65 16.63 19.12
CA LYS A 266 -5.68 17.71 19.37
C LYS A 266 -4.58 17.27 20.35
N GLU A 267 -4.94 16.69 21.49
CA GLU A 267 -3.98 16.18 22.48
C GLU A 267 -3.03 15.15 21.85
N CYS A 268 -3.57 14.22 21.04
CA CYS A 268 -2.78 13.22 20.34
C CYS A 268 -1.79 13.84 19.34
N VAL A 269 -2.20 14.88 18.62
CA VAL A 269 -1.33 15.63 17.70
C VAL A 269 -0.26 16.41 18.46
N ASP A 270 -0.62 17.09 19.55
CA ASP A 270 0.31 17.85 20.39
C ASP A 270 1.38 16.92 21.00
N ASP A 271 0.98 15.74 21.49
CA ASP A 271 1.88 14.72 22.02
C ASP A 271 2.92 14.27 20.97
N TYR A 272 2.46 14.01 19.74
CA TYR A 272 3.33 13.68 18.62
C TYR A 272 4.32 14.81 18.30
N ILE A 273 3.84 16.05 18.24
CA ILE A 273 4.68 17.22 17.94
C ILE A 273 5.78 17.38 18.99
N ASN A 274 5.44 17.18 20.26
CA ASN A 274 6.36 17.34 21.37
C ASN A 274 7.41 16.22 21.46
N LYS A 275 7.06 14.99 21.07
CA LYS A 275 7.90 13.81 21.30
C LYS A 275 8.59 13.24 20.05
N ILE A 276 8.00 13.40 18.88
CA ILE A 276 8.38 12.63 17.69
C ILE A 276 8.89 13.53 16.57
N ALA A 277 8.05 14.43 16.04
CA ALA A 277 8.45 15.30 14.94
C ALA A 277 7.65 16.60 14.93
N LYS A 278 8.35 17.72 14.67
CA LYS A 278 7.71 19.03 14.49
C LYS A 278 6.86 19.01 13.23
N LYS A 279 5.60 19.41 13.36
CA LYS A 279 4.69 19.62 12.24
C LYS A 279 3.62 20.66 12.59
N LYS A 280 2.93 21.15 11.57
CA LYS A 280 1.69 21.91 11.75
C LYS A 280 0.59 20.96 12.27
N PRO A 281 -0.34 21.41 13.13
CA PRO A 281 -1.46 20.59 13.53
C PRO A 281 -2.34 20.18 12.34
N ASP A 282 -3.01 19.03 12.47
CA ASP A 282 -3.58 18.30 11.35
C ASP A 282 -4.69 19.07 10.61
N PRO A 283 -5.71 19.65 11.27
CA PRO A 283 -6.76 20.39 10.57
C PRO A 283 -6.22 21.58 9.77
N GLU A 284 -5.30 22.36 10.34
CA GLU A 284 -4.68 23.51 9.71
C GLU A 284 -3.79 23.10 8.53
N PHE A 285 -3.09 21.96 8.66
CA PHE A 285 -2.29 21.40 7.58
C PHE A 285 -3.17 20.94 6.40
N ILE A 286 -4.29 20.26 6.68
CA ILE A 286 -5.25 19.85 5.64
C ILE A 286 -5.86 21.07 4.96
N THR A 287 -6.26 22.07 5.75
CA THR A 287 -6.86 23.33 5.28
C THR A 287 -5.93 24.03 4.29
N GLU A 288 -4.68 24.27 4.69
CA GLU A 288 -3.66 24.90 3.83
C GLU A 288 -3.42 24.09 2.56
N LEU A 289 -3.20 22.78 2.69
CA LEU A 289 -2.85 21.91 1.56
C LEU A 289 -3.94 21.85 0.49
N ASN A 290 -5.20 22.02 0.88
CA ASN A 290 -6.36 21.96 -0.02
C ASN A 290 -6.85 23.34 -0.46
N ASN A 291 -6.11 24.41 -0.15
CA ASN A 291 -6.47 25.81 -0.44
C ASN A 291 -7.85 26.19 0.11
N LEU A 292 -8.11 25.82 1.35
CA LEU A 292 -9.31 26.20 2.08
C LEU A 292 -9.06 27.47 2.90
N GLU A 293 -10.10 28.25 3.11
CA GLU A 293 -10.09 29.53 3.83
C GLU A 293 -9.72 29.34 5.30
N ASP A 294 -10.34 28.38 5.96
CA ASP A 294 -10.16 28.07 7.38
C ASP A 294 -10.57 26.63 7.71
N THR A 295 -10.34 26.23 8.96
CA THR A 295 -10.70 24.91 9.48
C THR A 295 -12.22 24.68 9.48
N GLU A 296 -13.03 25.73 9.56
CA GLU A 296 -14.48 25.64 9.47
C GLU A 296 -14.93 25.25 8.06
N GLN A 297 -14.31 25.82 7.03
CA GLN A 297 -14.53 25.40 5.65
C GLN A 297 -14.07 23.95 5.45
N PHE A 298 -12.95 23.55 6.05
CA PHE A 298 -12.55 22.13 6.07
C PHE A 298 -13.64 21.22 6.67
N VAL A 299 -14.21 21.57 7.83
CA VAL A 299 -15.29 20.79 8.45
C VAL A 299 -16.51 20.71 7.54
N ARG A 300 -16.95 21.84 6.95
CA ARG A 300 -18.05 21.86 5.98
C ARG A 300 -17.76 20.98 4.76
N VAL A 301 -16.52 21.03 4.26
CA VAL A 301 -16.10 20.24 3.10
C VAL A 301 -16.10 18.75 3.39
N HIS A 302 -15.46 18.34 4.48
CA HIS A 302 -15.39 16.94 4.86
C HIS A 302 -16.78 16.37 5.19
N SER A 303 -17.56 17.06 6.03
CA SER A 303 -18.91 16.60 6.38
C SER A 303 -19.93 16.72 5.24
N GLY A 304 -19.63 17.45 4.17
CA GLY A 304 -20.55 17.79 3.09
C GLY A 304 -20.95 16.64 2.17
N THR A 305 -20.20 15.53 2.17
CA THR A 305 -20.45 14.37 1.30
C THR A 305 -20.80 13.10 2.09
N GLU A 306 -21.39 12.13 1.40
CA GLU A 306 -21.32 10.73 1.80
C GLU A 306 -19.97 10.15 1.39
N TYR A 307 -19.48 9.20 2.18
CA TYR A 307 -18.23 8.49 1.95
C TYR A 307 -18.53 7.03 1.62
N TRP A 308 -18.03 6.57 0.48
CA TRP A 308 -18.13 5.19 0.03
C TRP A 308 -17.15 4.28 0.76
N VAL A 309 -17.63 3.29 1.50
CA VAL A 309 -16.79 2.26 2.10
C VAL A 309 -16.28 1.33 1.00
N SER A 310 -15.01 1.51 0.63
CA SER A 310 -14.38 0.81 -0.50
C SER A 310 -13.84 -0.55 -0.10
N SER A 311 -13.34 -0.64 1.13
CA SER A 311 -12.75 -1.83 1.75
C SER A 311 -12.57 -1.59 3.25
N LEU A 312 -12.23 -2.66 3.97
CA LEU A 312 -11.84 -2.61 5.38
C LEU A 312 -10.43 -3.17 5.52
N GLY A 313 -9.60 -2.64 6.42
CA GLY A 313 -8.24 -3.16 6.60
C GLY A 313 -7.38 -2.32 7.53
N PHE A 314 -6.07 -2.60 7.57
CA PHE A 314 -5.09 -2.13 8.58
C PHE A 314 -5.38 -2.65 10.00
N TRP A 315 -6.60 -2.44 10.50
CA TRP A 315 -7.15 -3.08 11.68
C TRP A 315 -8.55 -3.63 11.35
N PRO A 316 -9.01 -4.75 11.95
CA PRO A 316 -10.37 -5.23 11.75
C PRO A 316 -11.41 -4.13 11.93
N GLY A 317 -12.25 -3.92 10.91
CA GLY A 317 -13.35 -2.97 10.94
C GLY A 317 -13.00 -1.54 10.57
N LEU A 318 -11.72 -1.16 10.45
CA LEU A 318 -11.36 0.19 9.99
C LEU A 318 -11.75 0.36 8.51
N PRO A 319 -12.62 1.32 8.17
CA PRO A 319 -13.08 1.52 6.81
C PRO A 319 -12.12 2.42 6.04
N PHE A 320 -11.80 2.02 4.82
CA PHE A 320 -11.18 2.91 3.84
C PHE A 320 -12.27 3.49 2.96
N MET A 321 -12.43 4.80 3.02
CA MET A 321 -13.56 5.48 2.40
C MET A 321 -13.14 6.59 1.46
N MET A 322 -13.89 6.76 0.38
CA MET A 322 -13.71 7.84 -0.58
C MET A 322 -14.95 8.75 -0.63
N PRO A 323 -14.80 10.06 -0.81
CA PRO A 323 -15.93 10.96 -0.95
C PRO A 323 -16.69 10.65 -2.25
N LEU A 324 -18.03 10.62 -2.18
CA LEU A 324 -18.87 10.48 -3.37
C LEU A 324 -19.04 11.81 -4.12
N ASP A 325 -19.00 12.95 -3.44
CA ASP A 325 -18.94 14.24 -4.13
C ASP A 325 -17.48 14.60 -4.43
N PRO A 326 -17.07 14.64 -5.71
CA PRO A 326 -15.69 14.99 -6.07
C PRO A 326 -15.31 16.43 -5.67
N ARG A 327 -16.27 17.32 -5.43
CA ARG A 327 -16.03 18.68 -4.93
C ARG A 327 -15.62 18.68 -3.45
N CYS A 328 -15.96 17.60 -2.73
CA CYS A 328 -15.54 17.34 -1.35
C CYS A 328 -14.23 16.55 -1.25
N LEU A 329 -13.55 16.32 -2.38
CA LEU A 329 -12.24 15.66 -2.38
C LEU A 329 -11.21 16.53 -1.65
N LEU A 330 -10.69 15.95 -0.57
CA LEU A 330 -9.58 16.46 0.21
C LEU A 330 -8.43 15.49 0.11
N THR A 331 -7.19 16.00 0.15
CA THR A 331 -6.01 15.15 0.20
C THR A 331 -5.02 15.62 1.25
N ALA A 332 -4.40 14.69 1.96
CA ALA A 332 -3.25 14.99 2.81
C ALA A 332 -2.34 13.77 2.93
N PRO A 333 -0.99 13.93 2.91
CA PRO A 333 -0.09 12.80 3.07
C PRO A 333 -0.24 12.17 4.46
N LYS A 334 0.15 10.91 4.59
CA LYS A 334 0.30 10.28 5.90
C LYS A 334 1.48 10.91 6.65
N TYR A 335 1.47 10.78 7.96
CA TYR A 335 2.58 11.08 8.85
C TYR A 335 3.85 10.32 8.46
N ASN A 336 5.00 10.95 8.72
CA ASN A 336 6.31 10.35 8.58
C ASN A 336 7.26 10.86 9.68
N PRO A 337 7.62 10.05 10.70
CA PRO A 337 7.10 8.72 11.02
C PRO A 337 5.66 8.76 11.59
N PRO A 338 4.92 7.62 11.68
CA PRO A 338 3.56 7.58 12.24
C PRO A 338 3.52 7.87 13.75
N ARG A 339 2.32 8.22 14.26
CA ARG A 339 2.06 8.33 15.71
C ARG A 339 2.10 6.95 16.37
N THR A 340 2.50 6.93 17.64
CA THR A 340 2.53 5.72 18.47
C THR A 340 1.16 5.36 19.05
N TRP A 341 0.22 6.29 19.09
CA TRP A 341 -1.15 6.06 19.53
C TRP A 341 -2.13 7.00 18.81
N THR A 342 -3.42 6.68 18.84
CA THR A 342 -4.54 7.46 18.30
C THR A 342 -5.79 7.03 19.08
N PRO A 343 -6.65 7.95 19.56
CA PRO A 343 -7.85 7.59 20.32
C PRO A 343 -8.83 6.71 19.53
N LYS A 344 -9.58 5.86 20.23
CA LYS A 344 -10.71 5.10 19.65
C LYS A 344 -11.78 6.06 19.12
N GLY A 345 -12.38 5.72 17.97
CA GLY A 345 -13.43 6.52 17.34
C GLY A 345 -12.90 7.73 16.56
N THR A 346 -11.58 7.93 16.52
CA THR A 346 -10.97 9.04 15.77
C THR A 346 -11.33 8.96 14.29
N VAL A 347 -11.73 10.08 13.72
CA VAL A 347 -11.88 10.29 12.28
C VAL A 347 -10.60 10.93 11.75
N GLY A 348 -10.09 10.38 10.65
CA GLY A 348 -8.88 10.90 10.02
C GLY A 348 -8.77 10.53 8.55
N MET A 349 -7.77 11.09 7.88
CA MET A 349 -7.52 10.88 6.46
C MET A 349 -6.05 10.64 6.11
N GLY A 350 -5.81 9.85 5.06
CA GLY A 350 -4.48 9.58 4.52
C GLY A 350 -4.54 9.42 3.01
N GLY A 351 -3.79 10.25 2.29
CA GLY A 351 -4.06 10.50 0.88
C GLY A 351 -5.45 11.12 0.73
N ALA A 352 -6.27 10.55 -0.15
CA ALA A 352 -7.67 10.92 -0.35
C ALA A 352 -8.66 10.05 0.46
N SER A 353 -8.16 9.08 1.25
CA SER A 353 -9.02 8.17 2.00
C SER A 353 -9.35 8.75 3.37
N THR A 354 -10.63 8.76 3.73
CA THR A 354 -11.11 8.97 5.11
C THR A 354 -11.30 7.62 5.81
N ALA A 355 -11.11 7.58 7.13
CA ALA A 355 -11.27 6.40 7.98
C ALA A 355 -11.80 6.77 9.37
N ILE A 356 -12.33 5.76 10.07
CA ILE A 356 -12.67 5.81 11.50
C ILE A 356 -11.81 4.76 12.21
N TYR A 357 -11.10 5.15 13.26
CA TYR A 357 -10.25 4.27 14.05
C TYR A 357 -11.11 3.40 14.98
N PRO A 358 -11.17 2.07 14.78
CA PRO A 358 -12.08 1.18 15.54
C PRO A 358 -11.65 0.99 17.00
N GLU A 359 -10.37 1.21 17.29
CA GLU A 359 -9.77 1.02 18.61
C GLU A 359 -8.60 1.99 18.80
N ALA A 360 -8.12 2.15 20.04
CA ALA A 360 -6.92 2.94 20.32
C ALA A 360 -5.66 2.24 19.78
N LEU A 361 -5.00 2.82 18.78
CA LEU A 361 -3.92 2.17 18.03
C LEU A 361 -2.94 3.16 17.37
N PRO A 362 -1.70 2.75 17.01
CA PRO A 362 -0.77 3.59 16.26
C PRO A 362 -1.33 4.01 14.90
N GLY A 363 -1.04 5.23 14.43
CA GLY A 363 -1.73 5.79 13.27
C GLY A 363 -0.88 6.77 12.46
N GLY A 364 -1.03 6.69 11.14
CA GLY A 364 -0.36 7.60 10.20
C GLY A 364 -1.27 8.62 9.52
N TYR A 365 -2.59 8.58 9.73
CA TYR A 365 -3.52 9.49 9.05
C TYR A 365 -3.53 10.85 9.74
N GLN A 366 -3.81 11.93 9.02
CA GLN A 366 -4.15 13.22 9.62
C GLN A 366 -5.49 13.09 10.35
N ILE A 367 -5.59 13.49 11.62
CA ILE A 367 -6.75 13.29 12.49
C ILE A 367 -7.39 14.62 12.88
N PHE A 368 -8.72 14.66 12.96
CA PHE A 368 -9.43 15.94 13.06
C PHE A 368 -10.84 15.86 13.64
N GLY A 369 -11.28 14.68 14.07
CA GLY A 369 -12.57 14.54 14.73
C GLY A 369 -12.70 13.19 15.42
N ILE A 370 -13.80 13.00 16.13
CA ILE A 370 -14.04 11.77 16.90
C ILE A 370 -15.53 11.47 16.98
N THR A 371 -15.88 10.19 16.95
CA THR A 371 -17.24 9.70 17.14
C THR A 371 -17.30 8.73 18.33
N PRO A 372 -18.35 8.78 19.17
CA PRO A 372 -18.50 7.86 20.31
C PRO A 372 -19.04 6.49 19.89
N VAL A 373 -19.57 6.37 18.66
CA VAL A 373 -20.26 5.16 18.18
C VAL A 373 -19.22 4.10 17.76
N PRO A 374 -19.20 2.92 18.40
CA PRO A 374 -18.31 1.83 18.03
C PRO A 374 -18.62 1.29 16.63
N ILE A 375 -17.56 1.05 15.86
CA ILE A 375 -17.63 0.43 14.52
C ILE A 375 -17.09 -1.01 14.50
N TRP A 376 -16.61 -1.48 15.66
CA TRP A 376 -16.03 -2.80 15.85
C TRP A 376 -16.28 -3.26 17.29
N ASP A 377 -16.76 -4.49 17.45
CA ASP A 377 -17.07 -5.08 18.76
C ASP A 377 -16.90 -6.61 18.75
N THR A 378 -15.85 -7.09 19.42
CA THR A 378 -15.59 -8.54 19.59
C THR A 378 -16.50 -9.21 20.60
N LYS A 379 -17.12 -8.43 21.51
CA LYS A 379 -18.05 -8.94 22.52
C LYS A 379 -19.49 -9.00 22.00
N LYS A 380 -19.75 -8.46 20.80
CA LYS A 380 -21.08 -8.40 20.17
C LYS A 380 -22.15 -7.81 21.10
N SER A 381 -21.82 -6.68 21.72
CA SER A 381 -22.64 -6.01 22.73
C SER A 381 -23.93 -5.43 22.15
N PHE A 382 -24.00 -5.26 20.82
CA PHE A 382 -25.16 -4.77 20.09
C PHE A 382 -25.55 -5.75 18.97
N SER A 383 -26.85 -5.83 18.65
CA SER A 383 -27.40 -6.75 17.64
C SER A 383 -26.80 -6.57 16.25
N VAL A 384 -26.38 -5.35 15.89
CA VAL A 384 -25.68 -5.07 14.62
C VAL A 384 -24.37 -5.86 14.46
N PHE A 385 -23.79 -6.35 15.56
CA PHE A 385 -22.56 -7.15 15.56
C PHE A 385 -22.80 -8.67 15.67
N GLU A 386 -24.05 -9.13 15.68
CA GLU A 386 -24.38 -10.55 15.86
C GLU A 386 -23.71 -11.45 14.81
N ASN A 387 -23.75 -11.02 13.55
CA ASN A 387 -23.21 -11.78 12.40
C ASN A 387 -21.80 -11.36 11.99
N SER A 388 -21.28 -10.25 12.51
CA SER A 388 -19.96 -9.70 12.18
C SER A 388 -19.45 -8.84 13.32
N ILE A 389 -18.18 -8.98 13.69
CA ILE A 389 -17.55 -8.08 14.67
C ILE A 389 -17.22 -6.69 14.08
N CYS A 390 -17.33 -6.53 12.76
CA CYS A 390 -17.14 -5.26 12.04
C CYS A 390 -18.49 -4.70 11.60
N LEU A 391 -18.75 -3.42 11.86
CA LEU A 391 -20.02 -2.78 11.53
C LEU A 391 -20.24 -2.65 10.02
N PHE A 392 -19.21 -2.16 9.33
CA PHE A 392 -19.28 -1.86 7.91
C PHE A 392 -18.98 -3.08 7.04
N LYS A 393 -19.39 -2.99 5.78
CA LYS A 393 -18.96 -3.83 4.67
C LYS A 393 -18.72 -2.95 3.45
N PRO A 394 -17.91 -3.40 2.47
CA PRO A 394 -17.79 -2.67 1.21
C PRO A 394 -19.15 -2.41 0.56
N GLY A 395 -19.35 -1.19 0.07
CA GLY A 395 -20.63 -0.73 -0.50
C GLY A 395 -21.59 -0.05 0.48
N ASP A 396 -21.27 -0.03 1.78
CA ASP A 396 -21.91 0.90 2.70
C ASP A 396 -21.45 2.35 2.44
N ARG A 397 -22.22 3.30 2.95
CA ARG A 397 -21.91 4.73 2.89
C ARG A 397 -21.93 5.34 4.29
N VAL A 398 -21.04 6.28 4.53
CA VAL A 398 -20.92 6.99 5.82
C VAL A 398 -21.08 8.48 5.58
N LYS A 399 -21.97 9.11 6.34
CA LYS A 399 -22.13 10.56 6.42
C LYS A 399 -21.71 10.97 7.82
N PHE A 400 -20.77 11.91 7.92
CA PHE A 400 -20.39 12.49 9.20
C PHE A 400 -21.28 13.68 9.49
N ILE A 401 -21.92 13.67 10.65
CA ILE A 401 -22.79 14.74 11.14
C ILE A 401 -22.00 15.53 12.18
N PRO A 402 -21.56 16.77 11.88
CA PRO A 402 -20.90 17.63 12.85
C PRO A 402 -21.80 17.82 14.08
N THR A 403 -21.23 17.63 15.27
CA THR A 403 -21.95 17.76 16.54
C THR A 403 -21.06 18.38 17.62
N ASP A 404 -21.68 18.79 18.72
CA ASP A 404 -20.99 19.30 19.91
C ASP A 404 -20.67 18.20 20.94
N TYR A 405 -20.03 18.60 22.04
CA TYR A 405 -19.67 17.69 23.13
C TYR A 405 -20.89 17.19 23.92
N GLU A 406 -21.98 17.95 23.99
CA GLU A 406 -23.18 17.54 24.73
C GLU A 406 -23.81 16.32 24.05
N GLU A 407 -24.01 16.37 22.74
CA GLU A 407 -24.52 15.23 21.97
C GLU A 407 -23.53 14.06 21.97
N PHE A 408 -22.22 14.34 21.91
CA PHE A 408 -21.20 13.30 22.06
C PHE A 408 -21.37 12.53 23.37
N ASP A 409 -21.48 13.25 24.49
CA ASP A 409 -21.61 12.66 25.82
C ASP A 409 -22.95 11.91 25.96
N LEU A 410 -24.04 12.44 25.41
CA LEU A 410 -25.34 11.75 25.36
C LEU A 410 -25.26 10.41 24.62
N VAL A 411 -24.63 10.38 23.45
CA VAL A 411 -24.45 9.15 22.68
C VAL A 411 -23.49 8.19 23.38
N ALA A 412 -22.36 8.69 23.91
CA ALA A 412 -21.39 7.89 24.65
C ALA A 412 -22.04 7.19 25.86
N ASN A 413 -22.87 7.91 26.62
CA ASN A 413 -23.63 7.35 27.74
C ASN A 413 -24.61 6.25 27.30
N LYS A 414 -25.28 6.41 26.14
CA LYS A 414 -26.15 5.36 25.58
C LYS A 414 -25.34 4.13 25.16
N ILE A 415 -24.15 4.32 24.61
CA ILE A 415 -23.25 3.22 24.25
C ILE A 415 -22.78 2.46 25.49
N GLU A 416 -22.32 3.16 26.52
CA GLU A 416 -21.85 2.56 27.77
C GLU A 416 -22.95 1.75 28.46
N ASN A 417 -24.17 2.31 28.51
CA ASN A 417 -25.35 1.66 29.07
C ASN A 417 -26.00 0.62 28.13
N LYS A 418 -25.45 0.40 26.94
CA LYS A 418 -25.97 -0.53 25.91
C LYS A 418 -27.43 -0.25 25.52
N THR A 419 -27.82 1.01 25.52
CA THR A 419 -29.17 1.49 25.15
C THR A 419 -29.20 2.22 23.81
N PHE A 420 -28.05 2.38 23.16
CA PHE A 420 -27.96 3.00 21.85
C PHE A 420 -28.62 2.12 20.77
N ASP A 421 -29.57 2.69 20.03
CA ASP A 421 -30.21 2.05 18.89
C ASP A 421 -29.46 2.39 17.59
N TYR A 422 -28.73 1.44 17.04
CA TYR A 422 -28.04 1.64 15.76
C TYR A 422 -28.99 1.92 14.59
N ASN A 423 -30.25 1.48 14.65
CA ASN A 423 -31.20 1.79 13.58
C ASN A 423 -31.50 3.29 13.49
N SER A 424 -31.27 4.06 14.57
CA SER A 424 -31.44 5.52 14.55
C SER A 424 -30.41 6.23 13.67
N ILE A 425 -29.32 5.57 13.28
CA ILE A 425 -28.27 6.13 12.43
C ILE A 425 -28.11 5.40 11.10
N ILE A 426 -28.93 4.38 10.81
CA ILE A 426 -28.83 3.58 9.59
C ILE A 426 -30.06 3.84 8.72
N ASP A 427 -29.82 4.27 7.49
CA ASP A 427 -30.82 4.29 6.44
C ASP A 427 -30.50 3.23 5.36
N HIS A 428 -31.54 2.65 4.76
CA HIS A 428 -31.42 1.60 3.75
C HIS A 428 -31.83 2.14 2.39
N GLN A 429 -30.85 2.35 1.52
CA GLN A 429 -31.07 2.95 0.21
C GLN A 429 -30.53 2.07 -0.92
N LYS A 430 -30.99 2.32 -2.15
CA LYS A 430 -30.38 1.77 -3.36
C LYS A 430 -29.36 2.74 -3.92
N PHE A 431 -28.14 2.27 -4.14
CA PHE A 431 -27.12 3.00 -4.88
C PHE A 431 -27.09 2.50 -6.33
N SER A 432 -27.25 3.42 -7.30
CA SER A 432 -27.26 3.13 -8.74
C SER A 432 -26.10 3.84 -9.42
N VAL A 433 -25.19 3.08 -10.02
CA VAL A 433 -24.01 3.63 -10.69
C VAL A 433 -24.41 4.57 -11.83
N LYS A 434 -25.42 4.18 -12.62
CA LYS A 434 -25.99 5.02 -13.67
C LYS A 434 -26.49 6.38 -13.16
N LYS A 435 -27.25 6.40 -12.07
CA LYS A 435 -27.76 7.65 -11.49
C LYS A 435 -26.63 8.51 -10.94
N TYR A 436 -25.65 7.90 -10.29
CA TYR A 436 -24.47 8.60 -9.80
C TYR A 436 -23.67 9.25 -10.93
N LYS A 437 -23.44 8.53 -12.04
CA LYS A 437 -22.79 9.10 -13.24
C LYS A 437 -23.58 10.25 -13.86
N ALA A 438 -24.90 10.12 -13.97
CA ALA A 438 -25.75 11.20 -14.47
C ALA A 438 -25.60 12.45 -13.61
N TRP A 439 -25.68 12.30 -12.29
CA TRP A 439 -25.46 13.40 -11.34
C TRP A 439 -24.06 14.03 -11.48
N LEU A 440 -22.99 13.21 -11.59
CA LEU A 440 -21.62 13.71 -11.80
C LEU A 440 -21.48 14.57 -13.07
N SER A 441 -22.26 14.29 -14.12
CA SER A 441 -22.22 15.05 -15.37
C SER A 441 -22.88 16.43 -15.27
N GLU A 442 -23.74 16.63 -14.27
CA GLU A 442 -24.44 17.89 -14.00
C GLU A 442 -23.65 18.80 -13.04
N LEU A 443 -22.60 18.27 -12.41
CA LEU A 443 -21.81 19.02 -11.42
C LEU A 443 -20.92 20.10 -12.05
N ASP A 444 -21.03 21.31 -11.52
CA ASP A 444 -20.01 22.34 -11.70
C ASP A 444 -18.81 22.04 -10.79
N LYS A 445 -17.76 21.47 -11.39
CA LYS A 445 -16.53 21.08 -10.68
C LYS A 445 -15.69 22.28 -10.20
N ASN A 446 -16.00 23.50 -10.65
CA ASN A 446 -15.29 24.71 -10.22
C ASN A 446 -15.85 25.28 -8.91
N LYS A 447 -17.02 24.81 -8.47
CA LYS A 447 -17.60 25.20 -7.19
C LYS A 447 -17.26 24.14 -6.16
N ARG A 448 -16.50 24.52 -5.11
CA ARG A 448 -16.47 23.74 -3.87
C ARG A 448 -17.75 24.13 -3.13
N PHE A 449 -18.72 23.21 -3.13
CA PHE A 449 -20.12 23.38 -2.71
C PHE A 449 -21.02 24.07 -3.73
#